data_AF-A0A351KG52-F1
#
_entry.id   AF-A0A351KG52-F1
#
_cell.length_a   1.000
_cell.length_b   1.000
_cell.length_c   1.000
_cell.angle_alpha   90.00
_cell.angle_beta   90.00
_cell.angle_gamma   90.00
#
_symmetry.space_group_name_H-M   'P 1'
#
loop_
_entity.id
_entity.type
_entity.pdbx_description
1 polymer ?
#
loop_
_entity_poly.entity_id
_entity_poly.type
_entity_poly.pdbx_seq_one_letter_code
_entity_poly.pdbx_strand_id
1 'polypeptide(L)' 'MDLKEKVRVIEGFPKEGISFKDITTILKDGEAFKYTIDKMT' A
#
# COMPACT_ATOMS: atom_id res chain seq x y z
N MET A 1 -2.39 -8.70 10.45
CA MET A 1 -1.41 -8.54 9.36
C MET A 1 -0.78 -7.17 9.47
N ASP A 2 0.54 -7.04 9.31
CA ASP A 2 1.18 -5.72 9.20
C ASP A 2 1.14 -5.26 7.74
N LEU A 3 0.23 -4.33 7.44
CA LEU A 3 0.07 -3.80 6.09
C LEU A 3 1.22 -2.88 5.69
N LYS A 4 1.95 -2.29 6.64
CA LYS A 4 3.06 -1.35 6.35
C LYS A 4 4.21 -2.05 5.63
N GLU A 5 4.49 -3.30 5.99
CA GLU A 5 5.51 -4.12 5.31
C GLU A 5 5.17 -4.40 3.84
N LYS A 6 3.89 -4.30 3.49
CA LYS A 6 3.37 -4.47 2.13
C LYS A 6 3.23 -3.14 1.39
N VAL A 7 3.67 -2.00 1.92
CA VAL A 7 3.64 -0.71 1.21
C VAL A 7 5.05 -0.35 0.75
N ARG A 8 5.20 -0.06 -0.54
CA ARG A 8 6.47 0.43 -1.10
C ARG A 8 6.50 1.95 -1.06
N VAL A 9 7.68 2.52 -0.83
CA VAL A 9 7.90 3.96 -0.84
C VAL A 9 8.73 4.33 -2.07
N ILE A 10 8.20 5.23 -2.89
CA ILE A 10 8.86 5.73 -4.09
C ILE A 10 9.02 7.24 -3.93
N GLU A 11 10.24 7.69 -3.66
CA GLU A 11 10.57 9.11 -3.52
C GLU A 11 10.62 9.81 -4.87
N GLY A 12 10.13 11.05 -4.94
CA GLY A 12 10.13 11.90 -6.12
C GLY A 12 9.12 11.54 -7.21
N PHE A 13 8.12 10.70 -6.93
CA PHE A 13 7.08 10.30 -7.88
C PHE A 13 5.70 10.87 -7.53
N PRO A 14 4.89 11.35 -8.50
CA PRO A 14 5.22 11.58 -9.90
C PRO A 14 6.03 12.87 -10.13
N LYS A 15 6.30 13.64 -9.07
CA LYS A 15 7.09 14.87 -9.09
C LYS A 15 8.03 14.91 -7.89
N GLU A 16 9.12 15.66 -8.03
CA GLU A 16 10.11 15.87 -6.97
C GLU A 16 9.46 16.36 -5.67
N GLY A 17 9.96 15.88 -4.54
CA GLY A 17 9.44 16.20 -3.20
C GLY A 17 8.27 15.34 -2.71
N ILE A 18 7.77 14.39 -3.52
CA ILE A 18 6.66 13.50 -3.13
C ILE A 18 7.19 12.12 -2.73
N SER A 19 6.86 11.64 -1.53
CA SER A 19 7.01 10.24 -1.12
C SER A 19 5.75 9.46 -1.52
N PHE A 20 5.72 8.85 -2.70
CA PHE A 20 4.59 8.05 -3.14
C PHE A 20 4.52 6.71 -2.40
N LYS A 21 3.36 6.40 -1.83
CA LYS A 21 3.10 5.13 -1.15
C LYS A 21 2.36 4.19 -2.10
N ASP A 22 3.08 3.23 -2.65
CA ASP A 22 2.54 2.25 -3.59
C ASP A 22 1.98 1.04 -2.84
N ILE A 23 0.65 0.91 -2.89
CA ILE A 23 -0.13 -0.17 -2.26
C ILE A 23 -0.46 -1.33 -3.22
N THR A 24 0.05 -1.33 -4.45
CA THR A 24 -0.27 -2.37 -5.46
C THR A 24 0.03 -3.79 -4.99
N THR A 25 0.99 -3.94 -4.10
CA THR A 25 1.34 -5.19 -3.39
C THR A 25 0.22 -5.69 -2.49
N ILE A 26 -0.55 -4.79 -1.85
CA ILE A 26 -1.76 -5.15 -1.10
C ILE A 26 -2.89 -5.50 -2.07
N LEU A 27 -3.07 -4.72 -3.15
CA LEU A 27 -4.15 -4.94 -4.11
C LEU A 27 -4.04 -6.28 -4.86
N LYS A 28 -2.81 -6.77 -5.09
CA LYS A 28 -2.55 -8.06 -5.75
C LYS A 28 -2.66 -9.27 -4.80
N ASP A 29 -2.63 -9.02 -3.49
CA ASP A 29 -2.74 -10.06 -2.46
C ASP A 29 -4.18 -10.14 -1.98
N GLY A 30 -4.90 -11.18 -2.40
CA GLY A 30 -6.33 -11.32 -2.09
C GLY A 30 -6.63 -11.38 -0.59
N GLU A 31 -5.73 -11.96 0.21
CA GLU A 31 -5.90 -12.03 1.67
C GLU A 31 -5.66 -10.66 2.30
N ALA A 32 -4.56 -9.99 1.92
CA ALA A 32 -4.25 -8.66 2.42
C ALA A 32 -5.31 -7.62 2.02
N PHE A 33 -5.83 -7.71 0.79
CA PHE A 33 -6.90 -6.85 0.31
C PHE A 33 -8.18 -7.05 1.13
N LYS A 34 -8.63 -8.30 1.30
CA LYS A 34 -9.80 -8.61 2.12
C LYS A 34 -9.62 -8.12 3.55
N TYR A 35 -8.49 -8.44 4.18
CA TYR A 35 -8.17 -7.98 5.53
C TYR A 35 -8.21 -6.45 5.65
N THR A 36 -7.77 -5.72 4.62
CA THR A 36 -7.82 -4.25 4.60
C THR A 36 -9.27 -3.76 4.59
N ILE A 37 -10.13 -4.33 3.73
CA ILE A 37 -11.56 -3.98 3.67
C ILE A 37 -12.25 -4.28 5.00
N ASP A 38 -12.03 -5.47 5.57
CA ASP A 38 -12.61 -5.90 6.85
C ASP A 38 -12.21 -4.98 8.02
N LYS A 39 -11.08 -4.28 7.93
CA LYS A 39 -10.61 -3.32 8.94
C LYS A 39 -11.10 -1.90 8.75
N MET A 40 -11.68 -1.56 7.60
CA MET A 40 -12.23 -0.23 7.30
C MET A 40 -13.70 -0.10 7.70
N THR A 41 -14.38 -1.22 7.92
CA THR A 41 -15.76 -1.33 8.44
C THR A 41 -15.77 -1.75 9.89
#